data_AF-A0A2E7JT35-F1
#
_entry.id   AF-A0A2E7JT35-F1
#
_cell.length_a   1.000
_cell.length_b   1.000
_cell.length_c   1.000
_cell.angle_alpha   90.00
_cell.angle_beta   90.00
_cell.angle_gamma   90.00
#
_symmetry.space_group_name_H-M   'P 1'
#
loop_
_entity.id
_entity.type
_entity.pdbx_description
1 polymer ?
#
loop_
_entity_poly.entity_id
_entity_poly.type
_entity_poly.pdbx_seq_one_letter_code
_entity_poly.pdbx_strand_id
1 'polypeptide(L)'
;MNIVTIAVVVGIAMTLGWLGCGAAAAVMARRRGGATAPWILLGALLGPVGIYLIVKVMHHQCDACKKPVLRGVRQCPGCGDDIARLEHNPVGPMWTYRRDW
;
A
#
# COMPACT_ATOMS: atom_id res chain seq x y z
N MET A 1 -18.52 3.01 34.42
CA MET A 1 -17.59 3.77 33.53
C MET A 1 -18.31 5.03 33.10
N ASN A 2 -17.74 6.22 33.33
CA ASN A 2 -18.43 7.47 32.97
C ASN A 2 -18.25 7.78 31.48
N ILE A 3 -19.05 8.69 30.94
CA ILE A 3 -19.06 9.00 29.50
C ILE A 3 -17.69 9.49 28.99
N VAL A 4 -16.93 10.17 29.85
CA VAL A 4 -15.58 10.64 29.55
C VAL A 4 -14.61 9.47 29.38
N THR A 5 -14.64 8.49 30.29
CA THR A 5 -13.80 7.29 30.17
C THR A 5 -14.13 6.51 28.91
N ILE A 6 -15.42 6.38 28.55
CA ILE A 6 -15.83 5.69 27.31
C ILE A 6 -15.29 6.43 26.09
N ALA A 7 -15.44 7.77 26.04
CA ALA A 7 -14.95 8.57 24.93
C ALA A 7 -13.42 8.49 24.78
N VAL A 8 -12.67 8.51 25.89
CA VAL A 8 -11.20 8.38 25.88
C VAL A 8 -10.78 7.01 25.35
N VAL A 9 -11.39 5.92 25.83
CA VAL A 9 -11.06 4.56 25.38
C VAL A 9 -11.36 4.39 23.89
N VAL A 10 -12.51 4.87 23.43
CA VAL A 10 -12.88 4.82 22.00
C VAL A 10 -11.92 5.66 21.16
N GLY A 11 -11.59 6.87 21.61
CA GLY A 11 -10.63 7.75 20.93
C GLY A 11 -9.27 7.08 20.75
N ILE A 12 -8.71 6.52 21.82
CA ILE A 12 -7.43 5.79 21.78
C ILE A 12 -7.52 4.60 20.81
N ALA A 13 -8.58 3.80 20.88
CA ALA A 13 -8.76 2.66 19.99
C ALA A 13 -8.81 3.09 18.52
N MET A 14 -9.53 4.17 18.20
CA MET A 14 -9.60 4.72 16.84
C MET A 14 -8.24 5.23 16.37
N THR A 15 -7.51 5.98 17.19
CA THR A 15 -6.18 6.50 16.83
C THR A 15 -5.19 5.37 16.59
N LEU A 16 -5.16 4.35 17.46
CA LEU A 16 -4.29 3.17 17.29
C LEU A 16 -4.65 2.39 16.03
N GLY A 17 -5.94 2.19 15.75
CA GLY A 17 -6.40 1.57 14.50
C GLY A 17 -5.97 2.37 13.27
N TRP A 18 -6.03 3.69 13.34
CA TRP A 18 -5.62 4.59 12.26
C TRP A 18 -4.11 4.55 12.00
N LEU A 19 -3.30 4.59 13.06
CA LEU A 19 -1.83 4.43 12.97
C LEU A 19 -1.46 3.03 12.43
N GLY A 20 -2.22 2.00 12.83
CA GLY A 20 -2.08 0.65 12.32
C GLY A 20 -2.27 0.55 10.80
N CYS A 21 -3.13 1.38 10.21
CA CYS A 21 -3.30 1.46 8.75
C CYS A 21 -2.02 1.96 8.06
N GLY A 22 -1.34 2.96 8.62
CA GLY A 22 -0.04 3.42 8.11
C GLY A 22 1.00 2.29 8.08
N ALA A 23 1.11 1.53 9.17
CA ALA A 23 2.03 0.39 9.27
C ALA A 23 1.67 -0.73 8.27
N ALA A 24 0.38 -1.09 8.16
CA ALA A 24 -0.09 -2.10 7.22
C ALA A 24 0.22 -1.72 5.77
N ALA A 25 0.00 -0.45 5.40
CA ALA A 25 0.34 0.07 4.08
C ALA A 25 1.85 -0.05 3.78
N ALA A 26 2.70 0.26 4.76
CA ALA A 26 4.15 0.13 4.65
C ALA A 26 4.59 -1.32 4.39
N VAL A 27 4.04 -2.26 5.17
CA VAL A 27 4.36 -3.69 5.05
C VAL A 27 3.93 -4.21 3.68
N MET A 28 2.73 -3.85 3.21
CA MET A 28 2.26 -4.23 1.88
C MET A 28 3.16 -3.68 0.78
N ALA A 29 3.55 -2.41 0.86
CA ALA A 29 4.43 -1.80 -0.13
C ALA A 29 5.80 -2.49 -0.19
N ARG A 30 6.41 -2.75 0.98
CA ARG A 30 7.71 -3.41 1.08
C ARG A 30 7.67 -4.81 0.47
N ARG A 31 6.65 -5.61 0.78
CA ARG A 31 6.47 -6.96 0.25
C ARG A 31 6.28 -6.98 -1.27
N ARG A 32 5.82 -5.88 -1.85
CA ARG A 32 5.55 -5.73 -3.28
C ARG A 32 6.66 -4.98 -4.03
N GLY A 33 7.75 -4.61 -3.34
CA GLY A 33 8.96 -4.00 -3.90
C GLY A 33 8.97 -2.46 -3.99
N GLY A 34 8.08 -1.77 -3.28
CA GLY A 34 7.93 -0.32 -3.33
C GLY A 34 8.58 0.41 -2.16
N ALA A 35 8.94 1.68 -2.35
CA ALA A 35 9.40 2.57 -1.28
C ALA A 35 8.29 2.77 -0.24
N THR A 36 8.58 2.58 1.04
CA THR A 36 7.57 2.50 2.12
C THR A 36 7.00 3.85 2.57
N ALA A 37 7.81 4.91 2.57
CA ALA A 37 7.43 6.24 3.06
C ALA A 37 6.12 6.80 2.48
N PRO A 38 5.90 6.82 1.15
CA PRO A 38 4.65 7.36 0.59
C PRO A 38 3.42 6.51 0.96
N TRP A 39 3.59 5.21 1.21
CA TRP A 39 2.49 4.32 1.63
C TRP A 39 2.15 4.46 3.10
N ILE A 40 3.14 4.72 3.96
CA ILE A 40 2.90 5.07 5.37
C ILE A 40 2.03 6.32 5.43
N LEU A 41 2.41 7.36 4.69
CA LEU A 41 1.67 8.62 4.69
C LEU A 41 0.23 8.41 4.17
N LEU A 42 0.07 7.66 3.08
CA LEU A 42 -1.24 7.37 2.51
C LEU A 42 -2.13 6.57 3.48
N GLY A 43 -1.57 5.54 4.13
CA GLY A 43 -2.29 4.72 5.11
C GLY A 43 -2.61 5.46 6.41
N ALA A 44 -1.70 6.32 6.89
CA ALA A 44 -1.91 7.11 8.10
C ALA A 44 -2.85 8.30 7.87
N LEU A 45 -2.93 8.85 6.65
CA LEU A 45 -3.83 9.96 6.35
C LEU A 45 -5.26 9.51 6.09
N LEU A 46 -5.43 8.45 5.28
CA LEU A 46 -6.76 7.94 4.88
C LEU A 46 -7.26 6.80 5.76
N GLY A 47 -6.42 6.25 6.65
CA GLY A 47 -6.77 5.13 7.52
C GLY A 47 -7.22 3.90 6.72
N PRO A 48 -8.36 3.28 7.06
CA PRO A 48 -8.84 2.07 6.39
C PRO A 48 -9.22 2.32 4.92
N VAL A 49 -9.66 3.53 4.55
CA VAL A 49 -9.96 3.89 3.16
C VAL A 49 -8.69 3.86 2.32
N GLY A 50 -7.56 4.31 2.87
CA GLY A 50 -6.25 4.26 2.22
C GLY A 50 -5.85 2.81 1.91
N ILE A 51 -6.01 1.90 2.86
CA ILE A 51 -5.77 0.47 2.67
C ILE A 51 -6.65 -0.11 1.56
N TYR A 52 -7.94 0.19 1.57
CA TYR A 52 -8.87 -0.28 0.53
C TYR A 52 -8.43 0.18 -0.87
N LEU A 53 -8.04 1.45 -1.02
CA LEU A 53 -7.53 1.97 -2.29
C LEU A 53 -6.24 1.27 -2.74
N ILE A 54 -5.31 1.01 -1.81
CA ILE A 54 -4.08 0.26 -2.11
C ILE A 54 -4.42 -1.11 -2.67
N VAL A 55 -5.28 -1.86 -1.98
CA VAL A 55 -5.66 -3.22 -2.40
C VAL A 55 -6.37 -3.18 -3.75
N LYS A 56 -7.27 -2.20 -3.97
CA LYS A 56 -8.05 -2.09 -5.21
C LYS A 56 -7.23 -1.61 -6.42
N VAL A 57 -6.23 -0.76 -6.23
CA VAL A 57 -5.42 -0.24 -7.35
C VAL A 57 -4.27 -1.20 -7.70
N MET A 58 -3.79 -1.96 -6.71
CA MET A 58 -2.64 -2.86 -6.86
C MET A 58 -3.03 -4.29 -7.28
N HIS A 59 -3.64 -4.43 -8.44
CA HIS A 59 -4.00 -5.74 -9.02
C HIS A 59 -2.91 -6.35 -9.92
N HIS A 60 -1.72 -5.75 -9.98
CA HIS A 60 -0.65 -6.29 -10.82
C HIS A 60 0.05 -7.46 -10.14
N GLN A 61 0.29 -8.52 -10.91
CA GLN A 61 0.90 -9.76 -10.45
C GLN A 61 2.10 -10.10 -11.32
N CYS A 62 3.09 -10.77 -10.73
CA CYS A 62 4.20 -11.32 -11.47
C CYS A 62 3.73 -12.48 -12.37
N ASP A 63 4.14 -12.49 -13.64
CA ASP A 63 3.70 -13.53 -14.58
C ASP A 63 4.22 -14.92 -14.23
N ALA A 64 5.43 -15.00 -13.66
CA ALA A 64 6.06 -16.26 -13.26
C ALA A 64 5.50 -16.85 -11.97
N CYS A 65 5.52 -16.08 -10.86
CA CYS A 65 5.13 -16.60 -9.54
C CYS A 65 3.74 -16.18 -9.05
N LYS A 66 3.01 -15.38 -9.84
CA LYS A 66 1.66 -14.84 -9.54
C LYS A 66 1.55 -14.04 -8.23
N LYS A 67 2.67 -13.70 -7.59
CA LYS A 67 2.68 -12.82 -6.40
C LYS A 67 2.28 -11.39 -6.79
N PRO A 68 1.51 -10.69 -5.95
CA PRO A 68 1.18 -9.29 -6.16
C PRO A 68 2.45 -8.43 -6.07
N VAL A 69 2.63 -7.53 -7.04
CA VAL A 69 3.78 -6.64 -7.14
C VAL A 69 3.33 -5.23 -7.50
N LEU A 70 4.13 -4.21 -7.20
CA LEU A 70 3.86 -2.86 -7.71
C LEU A 70 4.13 -2.81 -9.22
N ARG A 71 3.34 -2.04 -9.98
CA ARG A 71 3.58 -1.84 -11.42
C ARG A 71 4.92 -1.14 -11.72
N GLY A 72 5.51 -0.49 -10.73
CA GLY A 72 6.75 0.26 -10.83
C GLY A 72 8.00 -0.60 -10.67
N VAL A 73 7.88 -1.84 -10.19
CA VAL A 73 9.07 -2.68 -9.96
C VAL A 73 9.61 -3.25 -11.27
N ARG A 74 10.93 -3.40 -11.33
CA ARG A 74 11.64 -4.03 -12.45
C ARG A 74 11.76 -5.54 -12.28
N GLN A 75 12.02 -5.98 -11.07
CA GLN A 75 12.16 -7.39 -10.70
C GLN A 75 11.16 -7.76 -9.63
N CYS A 76 10.67 -9.00 -9.68
CA CYS A 76 9.78 -9.54 -8.66
C CYS A 76 10.55 -9.71 -7.34
N PRO A 77 10.10 -9.12 -6.21
CA PRO A 77 10.73 -9.34 -4.91
C PRO A 77 10.54 -10.77 -4.39
N GLY A 78 9.67 -11.56 -5.04
CA GLY A 78 9.32 -12.91 -4.63
C GLY A 78 10.10 -14.02 -5.34
N CYS A 79 10.39 -13.87 -6.63
CA CYS A 79 11.08 -14.88 -7.45
C CYS A 79 12.28 -14.34 -8.23
N GLY A 80 12.50 -13.03 -8.25
CA GLY A 80 13.62 -12.40 -8.98
C GLY A 80 13.39 -12.20 -10.47
N ASP A 81 12.35 -12.79 -11.07
CA ASP A 81 12.04 -12.62 -12.49
C ASP A 81 11.76 -11.17 -12.87
N ASP A 82 12.09 -10.84 -14.11
CA ASP A 82 11.79 -9.53 -14.68
C ASP A 82 10.28 -9.36 -14.87
N ILE A 83 9.78 -8.22 -14.41
CA ILE A 83 8.39 -7.83 -14.60
C ILE A 83 8.29 -7.04 -15.90
N ALA A 84 7.51 -7.58 -16.85
CA ALA A 84 7.25 -6.93 -18.12
C ALA A 84 6.61 -5.56 -17.91
N ARG A 85 7.00 -4.59 -18.73
CA ARG A 85 6.37 -3.27 -18.75
C ARG A 85 4.97 -3.43 -19.35
N LEU A 86 3.95 -2.84 -18.71
CA LEU A 86 2.64 -2.71 -19.33
C LEU A 86 2.75 -1.84 -20.59
N GLU A 87 2.24 -2.34 -21.71
CA GLU A 87 2.23 -1.63 -22.99
C GLU A 87 1.46 -0.30 -22.89
N HIS A 88 0.32 -0.33 -22.19
CA HIS A 88 -0.37 0.88 -21.73
C HIS A 88 0.00 1.14 -20.28
N ASN A 89 0.94 2.06 -20.06
CA ASN A 89 1.36 2.55 -18.76
C ASN A 89 0.67 3.90 -18.46
N PRO A 90 -0.62 3.92 -18.06
CA PRO A 90 -1.29 5.18 -17.79
C PRO A 90 -0.54 5.91 -16.67
N VAL A 91 -0.20 7.17 -16.90
CA VAL A 91 0.29 8.10 -15.87
C VAL A 91 -0.86 8.40 -14.91
N GLY A 92 -1.20 7.42 -14.08
CA GLY A 92 -2.19 7.58 -13.03
C GLY A 92 -1.62 8.42 -11.88
N PRO A 93 -2.48 9.00 -11.03
CA PRO A 93 -2.09 9.88 -9.92
C PRO A 93 -1.28 9.19 -8.81
N MET A 94 -0.94 7.90 -8.99
CA MET A 94 -0.22 7.12 -8.01
C MET A 94 1.16 6.75 -8.58
N TRP A 95 2.21 7.00 -7.80
CA TRP A 95 3.61 6.59 -8.00
C TRP A 95 3.82 5.07 -8.13
N THR A 96 2.76 4.30 -8.38
CA THR A 96 2.78 2.86 -8.60
C THR A 96 3.32 2.47 -9.96
N TYR A 97 3.45 3.40 -10.89
CA TYR A 97 3.86 3.13 -12.28
C TYR A 97 5.36 3.32 -12.49
N ARG A 98 5.92 2.54 -13.43
CA ARG A 98 7.34 2.63 -13.80
C ARG A 98 7.54 3.88 -14.65
N ARG A 99 8.37 4.82 -14.18
CA ARG A 99 8.77 6.02 -14.95
C ARG A 99 9.62 5.63 -16.15
N ASP A 100 9.50 6.43 -17.21
CA ASP A 100 10.08 6.22 -18.53
C ASP A 100 11.54 6.65 -18.65
N TRP A 101 12.00 7.49 -17.71
CA TRP A 101 13.33 8.10 -17.68
C TRP A 101 14.21 7.51 -16.58
#